data_AF-A0A5N6EM10-F1
#
_entry.id   AF-A0A5N6EM10-F1
#
_cell.length_a   1.000
_cell.length_b   1.000
_cell.length_c   1.000
_cell.angle_alpha   90.00
_cell.angle_beta   90.00
_cell.angle_gamma   90.00
#
_symmetry.space_group_name_H-M   'P 1'
#
loop_
_entity.id
_entity.type
_entity.pdbx_description
1 polymer ?
#
loop_
_entity_poly.entity_id
_entity_poly.type
_entity_poly.pdbx_seq_one_letter_code
_entity_poly.pdbx_strand_id
1 'polypeptide(L)'
;MSVIISDLQKIADLGLQQSPPFRFVYEALAWGNHINKWEDSWEVVERVNRPNFGICLDTFNIAGRVYADPTSPTGKTPNAEADLQASIARLRTRIDLSKVFYVQIVDGERLSAPLDESHPFYVKGQPSRMNWSRNARLFAFEEDRGGYLPVLDVAKAFFDIGFEGWVSLELFNRSLADPDPSTPRNHAKRGFESWKKLVAALKLNTGDASIVYGLDGTVSPSTSALPVQHRL
;
A
#
# COMPACT_ATOMS: atom_id res chain seq x y z
N MET A 1 16.71 -16.21 7.76
CA MET A 1 16.98 -14.84 7.30
C MET A 1 18.25 -14.72 6.44
N SER A 2 19.38 -15.36 6.77
CA SER A 2 20.65 -15.23 6.02
C SER A 2 20.55 -15.53 4.51
N VAL A 3 19.85 -16.61 4.14
CA VAL A 3 19.63 -16.99 2.72
C VAL A 3 18.90 -15.87 1.97
N ILE A 4 17.76 -15.40 2.50
CA ILE A 4 16.96 -14.29 1.94
C ILE A 4 17.85 -13.07 1.68
N ILE A 5 18.63 -12.64 2.68
CA ILE A 5 19.52 -11.48 2.52
C ILE A 5 20.56 -11.72 1.42
N SER A 6 21.22 -12.88 1.43
CA SER A 6 22.29 -13.17 0.47
C SER A 6 21.82 -13.18 -0.99
N ASP A 7 20.61 -13.68 -1.24
CA ASP A 7 20.05 -13.72 -2.59
C ASP A 7 19.55 -12.34 -3.03
N LEU A 8 18.97 -11.56 -2.12
CA LEU A 8 18.56 -10.18 -2.39
C LEU A 8 19.77 -9.24 -2.61
N GLN A 9 20.90 -9.50 -1.97
CA GLN A 9 22.15 -8.80 -2.28
C GLN A 9 22.63 -9.10 -3.70
N LYS A 10 22.61 -10.37 -4.12
CA LYS A 10 23.01 -10.77 -5.49
C LYS A 10 22.13 -10.09 -6.54
N ILE A 11 20.80 -10.09 -6.38
CA ILE A 11 19.92 -9.46 -7.37
C ILE A 11 20.09 -7.93 -7.41
N ALA A 12 20.30 -7.29 -6.25
CA ALA A 12 20.59 -5.87 -6.18
C ALA A 12 21.91 -5.53 -6.90
N ASP A 13 22.97 -6.32 -6.68
CA ASP A 13 24.28 -6.16 -7.31
C ASP A 13 24.23 -6.38 -8.83
N LEU A 14 23.41 -7.32 -9.32
CA LEU A 14 23.15 -7.51 -10.75
C LEU A 14 22.33 -6.36 -11.35
N GLY A 15 21.36 -5.83 -10.62
CA GLY A 15 20.56 -4.68 -11.05
C GLY A 15 21.37 -3.39 -11.15
N LEU A 16 22.41 -3.23 -10.32
CA LEU A 16 23.34 -2.09 -10.41
C LEU A 16 24.18 -2.11 -11.70
N GLN A 17 24.37 -3.27 -12.32
CA GLN A 17 25.12 -3.42 -13.56
C GLN A 17 24.30 -3.06 -14.82
N GLN A 18 23.00 -2.84 -14.67
CA GLN A 18 22.12 -2.48 -15.79
C GLN A 18 22.23 -1.00 -16.15
N SER A 19 21.84 -0.64 -17.38
CA SER A 19 21.77 0.75 -17.86
C SER A 19 20.37 1.04 -18.44
N PRO A 20 19.49 1.76 -17.71
CA PRO A 20 19.70 2.33 -16.38
C PRO A 20 19.72 1.26 -15.25
N PRO A 21 20.33 1.53 -14.08
CA PRO A 21 20.30 0.63 -12.94
C PRO A 21 18.88 0.31 -12.48
N PHE A 22 18.60 -0.95 -12.18
CA PHE A 22 17.30 -1.37 -11.66
C PHE A 22 17.17 -1.09 -10.18
N ARG A 23 16.03 -0.53 -9.78
CA ARG A 23 15.63 -0.38 -8.38
C ARG A 23 14.70 -1.52 -7.99
N PHE A 24 14.98 -2.13 -6.85
CA PHE A 24 14.16 -3.17 -6.24
C PHE A 24 13.47 -2.62 -5.02
N VAL A 25 12.22 -3.06 -4.82
CA VAL A 25 11.40 -2.64 -3.69
C VAL A 25 10.88 -3.90 -3.01
N TYR A 26 11.17 -4.03 -1.72
CA TYR A 26 10.72 -5.14 -0.91
C TYR A 26 9.44 -4.77 -0.17
N GLU A 27 8.44 -5.66 -0.21
CA GLU A 27 7.15 -5.47 0.45
C GLU A 27 6.83 -6.69 1.33
N ALA A 28 6.44 -6.43 2.59
CA ALA A 28 5.91 -7.46 3.47
C ALA A 28 4.40 -7.59 3.31
N LEU A 29 3.93 -8.67 2.69
CA LEU A 29 2.51 -8.98 2.63
C LEU A 29 2.01 -9.47 3.99
N ALA A 30 0.81 -9.08 4.43
CA ALA A 30 0.27 -9.42 5.76
C ALA A 30 0.12 -10.95 6.02
N TRP A 31 0.22 -11.75 4.96
CA TRP A 31 0.17 -13.21 4.94
C TRP A 31 1.49 -13.88 4.53
N GLY A 32 2.60 -13.14 4.49
CA GLY A 32 3.91 -13.71 4.17
C GLY A 32 4.34 -14.81 5.15
N ASN A 33 4.95 -15.87 4.63
CA ASN A 33 5.37 -17.04 5.42
C ASN A 33 6.54 -16.74 6.37
N HIS A 34 7.46 -15.87 5.96
CA HIS A 34 8.67 -15.54 6.72
C HIS A 34 8.72 -14.08 7.18
N ILE A 35 8.20 -13.17 6.35
CA ILE A 35 8.21 -11.73 6.57
C ILE A 35 6.81 -11.23 6.25
N ASN A 36 6.12 -10.70 7.26
CA ASN A 36 4.73 -10.24 7.14
C ASN A 36 4.42 -8.98 7.93
N LYS A 37 5.45 -8.32 8.48
CA LYS A 37 5.39 -7.01 9.11
C LYS A 37 6.36 -6.08 8.39
N TRP A 38 6.04 -4.79 8.38
CA TRP A 38 6.92 -3.80 7.77
C TRP A 38 8.27 -3.72 8.50
N GLU A 39 8.30 -3.97 9.82
CA GLU A 39 9.53 -3.98 10.62
C GLU A 39 10.51 -5.06 10.14
N ASP A 40 10.00 -6.25 9.83
CA ASP A 40 10.81 -7.37 9.36
C ASP A 40 11.31 -7.12 7.93
N SER A 41 10.49 -6.50 7.06
CA SER A 41 10.98 -6.04 5.74
C SER A 41 12.01 -4.93 5.86
N TRP A 42 11.89 -4.06 6.86
CA TRP A 42 12.89 -3.02 7.11
C TRP A 42 14.23 -3.63 7.51
N GLU A 43 14.24 -4.62 8.41
CA GLU A 43 15.47 -5.37 8.75
C GLU A 43 16.11 -5.99 7.50
N VAL A 44 15.29 -6.52 6.58
CA VAL A 44 15.80 -7.02 5.29
C VAL A 44 16.47 -5.92 4.48
N VAL A 45 15.83 -4.76 4.31
CA VAL A 45 16.39 -3.64 3.55
C VAL A 45 17.67 -3.13 4.19
N GLU A 46 17.71 -2.99 5.51
CA GLU A 46 18.91 -2.62 6.28
C GLU A 46 20.07 -3.59 6.05
N ARG A 47 19.79 -4.90 5.99
CA ARG A 47 20.82 -5.94 5.83
C ARG A 47 21.24 -6.18 4.39
N VAL A 48 20.33 -5.98 3.43
CA VAL A 48 20.68 -5.98 2.01
C VAL A 48 21.63 -4.83 1.73
N ASN A 49 21.36 -3.64 2.28
CA ASN A 49 22.23 -2.47 2.25
C ASN A 49 22.81 -2.19 0.85
N ARG A 50 21.94 -1.94 -0.12
CA ARG A 50 22.31 -1.51 -1.47
C ARG A 50 21.55 -0.24 -1.86
N PRO A 51 22.16 0.69 -2.62
CA PRO A 51 21.53 1.97 -2.95
C PRO A 51 20.29 1.80 -3.84
N ASN A 52 20.23 0.72 -4.63
CA ASN A 52 19.10 0.40 -5.49
C ASN A 52 18.08 -0.58 -4.86
N PHE A 53 18.15 -0.83 -3.56
CA PHE A 53 17.22 -1.71 -2.86
C PHE A 53 16.52 -0.93 -1.74
N GLY A 54 15.18 -0.87 -1.79
CA GLY A 54 14.35 -0.10 -0.89
C GLY A 54 13.11 -0.86 -0.41
N ILE A 55 12.22 -0.16 0.28
CA ILE A 55 10.98 -0.67 0.87
C ILE A 55 9.74 -0.06 0.21
N CYS A 56 8.68 -0.85 0.10
CA CYS A 56 7.31 -0.38 -0.13
C CYS A 56 6.58 -0.40 1.21
N LEU A 57 5.96 0.72 1.58
CA LEU A 57 5.07 0.79 2.73
C LEU A 57 3.62 0.77 2.25
N ASP A 58 2.85 -0.21 2.69
CA ASP A 58 1.47 -0.44 2.25
C ASP A 58 0.50 -0.38 3.45
N THR A 59 -0.52 0.49 3.36
CA THR A 59 -1.50 0.67 4.44
C THR A 59 -2.32 -0.58 4.73
N PHE A 60 -2.74 -1.31 3.69
CA PHE A 60 -3.49 -2.55 3.85
C PHE A 60 -2.65 -3.65 4.45
N ASN A 61 -1.40 -3.82 4.04
CA ASN A 61 -0.54 -4.87 4.60
C ASN A 61 -0.14 -4.57 6.04
N ILE A 62 0.17 -3.32 6.38
CA ILE A 62 0.48 -2.91 7.75
C ILE A 62 -0.75 -3.13 8.66
N ALA A 63 -1.90 -2.52 8.33
CA ALA A 63 -3.12 -2.67 9.12
C ALA A 63 -3.65 -4.12 9.09
N GLY A 64 -3.56 -4.77 7.93
CA GLY A 64 -3.93 -6.16 7.71
C GLY A 64 -3.23 -7.13 8.65
N ARG A 65 -1.98 -6.82 9.04
CA ARG A 65 -1.19 -7.66 9.94
C ARG A 65 -1.46 -7.44 11.42
N VAL A 66 -1.57 -6.18 11.86
CA VAL A 66 -1.60 -5.84 13.30
C VAL A 66 -2.99 -5.41 13.79
N TYR A 67 -3.85 -4.90 12.92
CA TYR A 67 -5.17 -4.39 13.26
C TYR A 67 -6.29 -5.36 12.85
N ALA A 68 -6.27 -5.84 11.61
CA ALA A 68 -7.34 -6.65 11.05
C ALA A 68 -7.17 -8.15 11.31
N ASP A 69 -8.30 -8.82 11.47
CA ASP A 69 -8.41 -10.27 11.38
C ASP A 69 -9.70 -10.66 10.65
N PRO A 70 -9.61 -11.10 9.38
CA PRO A 70 -10.79 -11.48 8.61
C PRO A 70 -11.48 -12.75 9.15
N THR A 71 -10.86 -13.49 10.07
CA THR A 71 -11.44 -14.69 10.71
C THR A 71 -12.12 -14.38 12.04
N SER A 72 -11.98 -13.15 12.53
CA SER A 72 -12.59 -12.69 13.78
C SER A 72 -13.99 -12.13 13.50
N PRO A 73 -15.03 -12.46 14.31
CA PRO A 73 -16.35 -11.83 14.19
C PRO A 73 -16.34 -10.30 14.35
N THR A 74 -15.32 -9.76 15.03
CA THR A 74 -15.16 -8.31 15.15
C THR A 74 -14.51 -7.69 13.91
N GLY A 75 -13.80 -8.48 13.10
CA GLY A 75 -12.92 -8.05 12.01
C GLY A 75 -11.53 -7.61 12.49
N LYS A 76 -11.25 -7.68 13.79
CA LYS A 76 -10.04 -7.12 14.42
C LYS A 76 -9.28 -8.17 15.21
N THR A 77 -7.98 -7.93 15.36
CA THR A 77 -7.15 -8.58 16.38
C THR A 77 -7.55 -8.09 17.79
N PRO A 78 -7.25 -8.84 18.87
CA PRO A 78 -7.68 -8.45 20.22
C PRO A 78 -7.20 -7.07 20.72
N ASN A 79 -6.02 -6.61 20.27
CA ASN A 79 -5.40 -5.34 20.68
C ASN A 79 -5.21 -4.37 19.50
N ALA A 80 -6.07 -4.46 18.49
CA ALA A 80 -5.90 -3.84 17.17
C ALA A 80 -5.45 -2.37 17.22
N GLU A 81 -6.12 -1.54 18.02
CA GLU A 81 -5.81 -0.12 18.13
C GLU A 81 -4.42 0.10 18.75
N ALA A 82 -4.13 -0.55 19.88
CA ALA A 82 -2.86 -0.37 20.59
C ALA A 82 -1.66 -0.88 19.76
N ASP A 83 -1.81 -2.05 19.13
CA ASP A 83 -0.76 -2.67 18.33
C ASP A 83 -0.44 -1.84 17.07
N LEU A 84 -1.48 -1.29 16.43
CA LEU A 84 -1.28 -0.40 15.29
C LEU A 84 -0.62 0.91 15.68
N GLN A 85 -1.06 1.55 16.76
CA GLN A 85 -0.43 2.80 17.22
C GLN A 85 1.04 2.59 17.59
N ALA A 86 1.37 1.48 18.24
CA ALA A 86 2.75 1.10 18.52
C ALA A 86 3.55 0.85 17.23
N SER A 87 2.94 0.24 16.22
CA SER A 87 3.54 0.01 14.89
C SER A 87 3.85 1.33 14.17
N ILE A 88 2.88 2.26 14.12
CA ILE A 88 3.04 3.59 13.54
C ILE A 88 4.14 4.39 14.26
N ALA A 89 4.19 4.33 15.58
CA ALA A 89 5.23 5.01 16.37
C ALA A 89 6.64 4.48 16.03
N ARG A 90 6.80 3.17 15.84
CA ARG A 90 8.06 2.58 15.38
C ARG A 90 8.39 3.00 13.95
N LEU A 91 7.39 3.09 13.06
CA LEU A 91 7.60 3.49 11.67
C LEU A 91 8.21 4.89 11.58
N ARG A 92 7.63 5.85 12.32
CA ARG A 92 8.11 7.24 12.36
C ARG A 92 9.53 7.42 12.88
N THR A 93 10.07 6.44 13.60
CA THR A 93 11.38 6.57 14.28
C THR A 93 12.47 5.68 13.69
N ARG A 94 12.12 4.59 13.00
CA ARG A 94 13.09 3.61 12.48
C ARG A 94 13.33 3.67 10.97
N ILE A 95 12.37 4.14 10.18
CA ILE A 95 12.51 4.16 8.73
C ILE A 95 13.49 5.27 8.31
N ASP A 96 14.48 4.91 7.48
CA ASP A 96 15.23 5.88 6.69
C ASP A 96 14.46 6.16 5.39
N LEU A 97 14.00 7.41 5.26
CA LEU A 97 13.23 7.88 4.11
C LEU A 97 13.95 7.65 2.78
N SER A 98 15.29 7.67 2.74
CA SER A 98 16.07 7.47 1.51
C SER A 98 15.86 6.09 0.88
N LYS A 99 15.36 5.13 1.67
CA LYS A 99 15.04 3.76 1.26
C LYS A 99 13.57 3.53 0.97
N VAL A 100 12.67 4.49 1.23
CA VAL A 100 11.25 4.37 0.88
C VAL A 100 11.07 4.74 -0.59
N PHE A 101 10.89 3.74 -1.45
CA PHE A 101 10.91 3.95 -2.89
C PHE A 101 9.53 4.33 -3.45
N TYR A 102 8.47 3.76 -2.87
CA TYR A 102 7.10 4.21 -3.06
C TYR A 102 6.21 3.71 -1.92
N VAL A 103 4.98 4.22 -1.83
CA VAL A 103 3.98 3.76 -0.86
C VAL A 103 2.71 3.32 -1.56
N GLN A 104 1.96 2.43 -0.92
CA GLN A 104 0.67 1.96 -1.36
C GLN A 104 -0.41 2.35 -0.34
N ILE A 105 -1.48 2.98 -0.82
CA ILE A 105 -2.57 3.47 0.04
C ILE A 105 -3.90 2.89 -0.42
N VAL A 106 -4.32 1.85 0.27
CA VAL A 106 -5.59 1.15 0.05
C VAL A 106 -6.18 0.65 1.37
N ASP A 107 -7.48 0.40 1.35
CA ASP A 107 -8.29 -0.06 2.48
C ASP A 107 -8.67 -1.54 2.28
N GLY A 108 -9.32 -2.13 3.28
CA GLY A 108 -9.90 -3.46 3.24
C GLY A 108 -11.34 -3.44 3.74
N GLU A 109 -12.19 -4.22 3.10
CA GLU A 109 -13.59 -4.39 3.48
C GLU A 109 -13.73 -5.21 4.77
N ARG A 110 -14.60 -4.77 5.67
CA ARG A 110 -15.06 -5.57 6.80
C ARG A 110 -16.05 -6.61 6.29
N LEU A 111 -15.63 -7.88 6.29
CA LEU A 111 -16.47 -8.98 5.85
C LEU A 111 -17.73 -9.10 6.75
N SER A 112 -18.85 -9.49 6.13
CA SER A 112 -20.12 -9.69 6.83
C SER A 112 -20.12 -10.91 7.75
N ALA A 113 -19.21 -11.86 7.51
CA ALA A 113 -18.99 -13.03 8.34
C ALA A 113 -17.48 -13.37 8.40
N PRO A 114 -17.03 -14.10 9.44
CA PRO A 114 -15.68 -14.63 9.50
C PRO A 114 -15.28 -15.43 8.24
N LEU A 115 -14.03 -15.25 7.80
CA LEU A 115 -13.44 -16.00 6.69
C LEU A 115 -12.97 -17.39 7.16
N ASP A 116 -13.93 -18.28 7.41
CA ASP A 116 -13.70 -19.70 7.69
C ASP A 116 -13.81 -20.56 6.41
N GLU A 117 -13.81 -21.89 6.55
CA GLU A 117 -13.84 -22.83 5.41
C GLU A 117 -15.14 -22.80 4.59
N SER A 118 -16.21 -22.21 5.14
CA SER A 118 -17.50 -22.04 4.46
C SER A 118 -17.62 -20.70 3.73
N HIS A 119 -16.71 -19.76 3.99
CA HIS A 119 -16.76 -18.42 3.41
C HIS A 119 -16.51 -18.46 1.89
N PRO A 120 -17.23 -17.69 1.06
CA PRO A 120 -17.06 -17.72 -0.42
C PRO A 120 -15.65 -17.39 -0.92
N PHE A 121 -14.86 -16.67 -0.13
CA PHE A 121 -13.47 -16.34 -0.46
C PHE A 121 -12.46 -17.40 0.00
N TYR A 122 -12.89 -18.41 0.75
CA TYR A 122 -11.99 -19.42 1.25
C TYR A 122 -11.42 -20.27 0.11
N VAL A 123 -10.10 -20.39 0.11
CA VAL A 123 -9.37 -21.31 -0.74
C VAL A 123 -8.49 -22.19 0.15
N LYS A 124 -8.70 -23.50 0.08
CA LYS A 124 -7.94 -24.48 0.88
C LYS A 124 -6.45 -24.32 0.66
N GLY A 125 -5.70 -24.22 1.76
CA GLY A 125 -4.24 -24.06 1.74
C GLY A 125 -3.75 -22.61 1.56
N GLN A 126 -4.64 -21.63 1.38
CA GLN A 126 -4.28 -20.22 1.36
C GLN A 126 -4.54 -19.56 2.73
N PRO A 127 -3.65 -18.69 3.22
CA PRO A 127 -3.92 -17.89 4.41
C PRO A 127 -5.19 -17.04 4.26
N SER A 128 -5.99 -16.91 5.32
CA SER A 128 -7.23 -16.12 5.30
C SER A 128 -7.01 -14.67 4.87
N ARG A 129 -5.91 -14.03 5.29
CA ARG A 129 -5.53 -12.68 4.86
C ARG A 129 -5.22 -12.58 3.37
N MET A 130 -4.71 -13.64 2.74
CA MET A 130 -4.50 -13.69 1.28
C MET A 130 -5.86 -13.75 0.55
N ASN A 131 -6.76 -14.63 1.01
CA ASN A 131 -8.12 -14.76 0.48
C ASN A 131 -8.88 -13.43 0.59
N TRP A 132 -8.80 -12.78 1.75
CA TRP A 132 -9.38 -11.46 2.00
C TRP A 132 -8.75 -10.41 1.07
N SER A 133 -7.43 -10.31 1.03
CA SER A 133 -6.72 -9.35 0.18
C SER A 133 -7.08 -9.49 -1.30
N ARG A 134 -7.27 -10.69 -1.83
CA ARG A 134 -7.56 -10.89 -3.26
C ARG A 134 -8.97 -10.51 -3.68
N ASN A 135 -9.89 -10.44 -2.71
CA ASN A 135 -11.32 -10.28 -2.99
C ASN A 135 -11.91 -8.98 -2.47
N ALA A 136 -11.26 -8.35 -1.48
CA ALA A 136 -11.92 -7.41 -0.59
C ALA A 136 -11.06 -6.21 -0.22
N ARG A 137 -10.02 -5.86 -1.01
CA ARG A 137 -9.42 -4.53 -0.90
C ARG A 137 -10.36 -3.46 -1.44
N LEU A 138 -10.25 -2.27 -0.89
CA LEU A 138 -11.01 -1.07 -1.26
C LEU A 138 -10.05 0.10 -1.43
N PHE A 139 -10.51 1.19 -2.00
CA PHE A 139 -9.80 2.46 -1.90
C PHE A 139 -10.09 3.11 -0.53
N ALA A 140 -9.25 4.06 -0.13
CA ALA A 140 -9.52 4.81 1.10
C ALA A 140 -10.84 5.61 0.98
N PHE A 141 -11.52 5.83 2.10
CA PHE A 141 -12.80 6.57 2.17
C PHE A 141 -13.96 5.92 1.38
N GLU A 142 -13.99 4.58 1.36
CA GLU A 142 -15.08 3.76 0.82
C GLU A 142 -15.83 3.03 1.96
N GLU A 143 -16.15 3.73 3.05
CA GLU A 143 -16.92 3.18 4.18
C GLU A 143 -18.33 2.73 3.74
N ASP A 144 -18.89 3.36 2.70
CA ASP A 144 -20.13 2.96 2.04
C ASP A 144 -20.04 1.57 1.37
N ARG A 145 -18.82 1.07 1.17
CA ARG A 145 -18.50 -0.26 0.65
C ARG A 145 -17.90 -1.18 1.71
N GLY A 146 -17.90 -0.76 2.98
CA GLY A 146 -17.39 -1.54 4.10
C GLY A 146 -15.91 -1.30 4.43
N GLY A 147 -15.27 -0.27 3.89
CA GLY A 147 -13.93 0.15 4.33
C GLY A 147 -13.89 0.41 5.82
N TYR A 148 -12.86 -0.09 6.51
CA TYR A 148 -12.77 0.01 7.98
C TYR A 148 -11.34 0.03 8.54
N LEU A 149 -10.32 -0.12 7.68
CA LEU A 149 -8.95 -0.01 8.17
C LEU A 149 -8.65 1.45 8.50
N PRO A 150 -7.82 1.71 9.51
CA PRO A 150 -7.34 3.05 9.87
C PRO A 150 -6.29 3.54 8.86
N VAL A 151 -6.66 3.56 7.57
CA VAL A 151 -5.79 3.93 6.45
C VAL A 151 -5.24 5.34 6.62
N LEU A 152 -6.07 6.28 7.09
CA LEU A 152 -5.64 7.66 7.25
C LEU A 152 -4.51 7.80 8.29
N ASP A 153 -4.56 7.06 9.39
CA ASP A 153 -3.52 7.10 10.43
C ASP A 153 -2.19 6.56 9.91
N VAL A 154 -2.24 5.44 9.17
CA VAL A 154 -1.05 4.83 8.58
C VAL A 154 -0.48 5.69 7.45
N ALA A 155 -1.33 6.17 6.55
CA ALA A 155 -0.93 7.08 5.48
C ALA A 155 -0.32 8.37 6.03
N LYS A 156 -0.91 8.96 7.07
CA LYS A 156 -0.34 10.11 7.76
C LYS A 156 1.07 9.83 8.25
N ALA A 157 1.35 8.63 8.78
CA ALA A 157 2.70 8.27 9.21
C ALA A 157 3.71 8.27 8.05
N PHE A 158 3.32 7.87 6.84
CA PHE A 158 4.18 7.90 5.66
C PHE A 158 4.53 9.35 5.26
N PHE A 159 3.55 10.25 5.29
CA PHE A 159 3.79 11.65 4.96
C PHE A 159 4.48 12.43 6.10
N ASP A 160 4.25 12.05 7.36
CA ASP A 160 4.92 12.63 8.53
C ASP A 160 6.44 12.37 8.53
N ILE A 161 6.89 11.24 7.96
CA ILE A 161 8.33 10.98 7.77
C ILE A 161 8.91 11.72 6.56
N GLY A 162 8.13 12.54 5.86
CA GLY A 162 8.57 13.35 4.72
C GLY A 162 8.53 12.64 3.37
N PHE A 163 7.77 11.56 3.21
CA PHE A 163 7.66 10.89 1.91
C PHE A 163 6.93 11.77 0.89
N GLU A 164 7.59 12.07 -0.23
CA GLU A 164 7.06 12.89 -1.34
C GLU A 164 6.97 12.16 -2.69
N GLY A 165 7.30 10.87 -2.71
CA GLY A 165 7.38 10.06 -3.92
C GLY A 165 6.04 9.54 -4.46
N TRP A 166 6.11 8.48 -5.27
CA TRP A 166 4.95 7.85 -5.90
C TRP A 166 4.02 7.19 -4.87
N VAL A 167 2.73 7.43 -5.05
CA VAL A 167 1.65 6.77 -4.29
C VAL A 167 0.90 5.85 -5.24
N SER A 168 0.88 4.56 -4.95
CA SER A 168 0.09 3.58 -5.70
C SER A 168 -1.21 3.25 -4.95
N LEU A 169 -2.28 3.00 -5.71
CA LEU A 169 -3.58 2.57 -5.18
C LEU A 169 -3.84 1.12 -5.61
N GLU A 170 -3.14 0.17 -4.99
CA GLU A 170 -3.17 -1.25 -5.37
C GLU A 170 -4.48 -1.95 -4.96
N LEU A 171 -5.42 -2.01 -5.91
CA LEU A 171 -6.71 -2.67 -5.70
C LEU A 171 -6.66 -4.16 -6.08
N PHE A 172 -7.06 -5.01 -5.13
CA PHE A 172 -7.43 -6.39 -5.36
C PHE A 172 -8.85 -6.64 -4.83
N ASN A 173 -9.83 -6.52 -5.72
CA ASN A 173 -11.24 -6.67 -5.38
C ASN A 173 -11.90 -7.64 -6.35
N ARG A 174 -12.84 -8.43 -5.86
CA ARG A 174 -13.67 -9.32 -6.69
C ARG A 174 -14.38 -8.61 -7.84
N SER A 175 -14.70 -7.33 -7.72
CA SER A 175 -15.30 -6.53 -8.80
C SER A 175 -14.38 -6.31 -9.99
N LEU A 176 -13.07 -6.59 -9.87
CA LEU A 176 -12.15 -6.55 -11.01
C LEU A 176 -12.44 -7.66 -12.04
N ALA A 177 -13.17 -8.71 -11.64
CA ALA A 177 -13.63 -9.77 -12.53
C ALA A 177 -14.98 -9.46 -13.19
N ASP A 178 -15.58 -8.30 -12.93
CA ASP A 178 -16.82 -7.87 -13.57
C ASP A 178 -16.58 -7.65 -15.07
N PRO A 179 -17.30 -8.37 -15.96
CA PRO A 179 -17.10 -8.29 -17.40
C PRO A 179 -17.59 -6.98 -18.02
N ASP A 180 -18.26 -6.10 -17.26
CA ASP A 180 -18.68 -4.78 -17.75
C ASP A 180 -17.47 -3.99 -18.28
N PRO A 181 -17.48 -3.54 -19.55
CA PRO A 181 -16.38 -2.76 -20.13
C PRO A 181 -16.07 -1.44 -19.40
N SER A 182 -17.00 -0.94 -18.58
CA SER A 182 -16.83 0.25 -17.75
C SER A 182 -16.07 0.00 -16.45
N THR A 183 -15.86 -1.26 -16.05
CA THR A 183 -15.18 -1.67 -14.81
C THR A 183 -13.83 -0.96 -14.60
N PRO A 184 -12.89 -0.93 -15.58
CA PRO A 184 -11.63 -0.20 -15.41
C PRO A 184 -11.83 1.29 -15.17
N ARG A 185 -12.76 1.94 -15.91
CA ARG A 185 -13.06 3.37 -15.76
C ARG A 185 -13.68 3.69 -14.40
N ASN A 186 -14.57 2.83 -13.93
CA ASN A 186 -15.22 2.97 -12.62
C ASN A 186 -14.19 2.86 -11.49
N HIS A 187 -13.26 1.91 -11.58
CA HIS A 187 -12.17 1.77 -10.62
C HIS A 187 -11.18 2.95 -10.66
N ALA A 188 -10.81 3.43 -11.85
CA ALA A 188 -9.97 4.62 -11.98
C ALA A 188 -10.63 5.85 -11.34
N LYS A 189 -11.94 6.05 -11.56
CA LYS A 189 -12.71 7.14 -10.93
C LYS A 189 -12.71 7.00 -9.40
N ARG A 190 -12.94 5.79 -8.88
CA ARG A 190 -12.94 5.52 -7.43
C ARG A 190 -11.57 5.81 -6.81
N GLY A 191 -10.49 5.33 -7.43
CA GLY A 191 -9.12 5.61 -6.99
C GLY A 191 -8.81 7.12 -6.99
N PHE A 192 -9.20 7.83 -8.05
CA PHE A 192 -9.03 9.28 -8.13
C PHE A 192 -9.80 10.05 -7.03
N GLU A 193 -11.05 9.68 -6.75
CA GLU A 193 -11.82 10.28 -5.67
C GLU A 193 -11.23 9.97 -4.29
N SER A 194 -10.73 8.74 -4.07
CA SER A 194 -9.97 8.37 -2.87
C SER A 194 -8.74 9.25 -2.68
N TRP A 195 -7.94 9.44 -3.74
CA TRP A 195 -6.75 10.29 -3.68
C TRP A 195 -7.09 11.74 -3.37
N LYS A 196 -8.11 12.33 -4.01
CA LYS A 196 -8.59 13.68 -3.71
C LYS A 196 -8.98 13.85 -2.25
N LYS A 197 -9.74 12.89 -1.70
CA LYS A 197 -10.14 12.90 -0.29
C LYS A 197 -8.92 12.80 0.64
N LEU A 198 -7.95 11.95 0.30
CA LEU A 198 -6.71 11.79 1.07
C LEU A 198 -5.88 13.07 1.10
N VAL A 199 -5.68 13.69 -0.06
CA VAL A 199 -4.98 14.98 -0.21
C VAL A 199 -5.66 16.05 0.65
N ALA A 200 -6.99 16.15 0.60
CA ALA A 200 -7.73 17.10 1.42
C ALA A 200 -7.62 16.81 2.93
N ALA A 201 -7.78 15.54 3.33
CA ALA A 201 -7.76 15.12 4.73
C ALA A 201 -6.38 15.34 5.38
N LEU A 202 -5.31 15.06 4.64
CA LEU A 202 -3.92 15.20 5.11
C LEU A 202 -3.29 16.56 4.76
N LYS A 203 -4.03 17.42 4.04
CA LYS A 203 -3.55 18.73 3.55
C LYS A 203 -2.25 18.61 2.77
N LEU A 204 -2.14 17.58 1.93
CA LEU A 204 -0.94 17.33 1.12
C LEU A 204 -0.80 18.42 0.07
N ASN A 205 0.44 18.88 -0.13
CA ASN A 205 0.76 19.76 -1.24
C ASN A 205 1.10 18.91 -2.46
N THR A 206 0.18 18.82 -3.42
CA THR A 206 0.37 18.05 -4.66
C THR A 206 0.85 18.91 -5.82
N GLY A 207 1.27 20.16 -5.57
CA GLY A 207 1.49 21.17 -6.60
C GLY A 207 0.17 21.70 -7.20
N ASP A 208 0.23 22.86 -7.86
CA ASP A 208 -0.96 23.49 -8.46
C ASP A 208 -1.66 22.54 -9.44
N ALA A 209 -2.91 22.23 -9.14
CA ALA A 209 -3.84 21.50 -10.01
C ALA A 209 -4.33 22.38 -11.18
N SER A 210 -3.43 23.07 -11.89
CA SER A 210 -3.77 23.85 -13.08
C SER A 210 -3.88 22.98 -14.35
N ILE A 211 -3.95 21.66 -14.22
CA ILE A 211 -4.46 20.80 -15.30
C ILE A 211 -5.97 20.68 -15.09
N VAL A 212 -6.68 21.70 -15.55
CA VAL A 212 -8.10 21.59 -15.87
C VAL A 212 -8.18 20.58 -17.00
N TYR A 213 -8.60 19.35 -16.71
CA TYR A 213 -9.02 18.42 -17.76
C TYR A 213 -10.29 19.01 -18.39
N GLY A 214 -10.11 19.77 -19.46
CA GLY A 214 -11.18 20.06 -20.40
C GLY A 214 -11.76 18.73 -20.91
N LEU A 215 -13.08 18.67 -21.07
CA LEU A 215 -13.81 17.50 -21.57
C LEU A 215 -13.42 17.11 -23.03
N ASP A 216 -12.43 17.76 -23.61
CA ASP A 216 -11.97 17.70 -24.99
C ASP A 216 -10.53 17.18 -25.16
N GLY A 217 -9.82 16.82 -24.08
CA GLY A 217 -8.64 15.96 -24.15
C GLY A 217 -7.36 16.57 -24.76
N THR A 218 -7.19 17.90 -24.74
CA THR A 218 -5.93 18.52 -25.17
C THR A 218 -5.05 18.94 -23.98
N VAL A 219 -3.75 18.62 -24.04
CA VAL A 219 -2.74 18.96 -23.03
C VAL A 219 -1.78 19.99 -23.61
N SER A 220 -1.54 21.09 -22.90
CA SER A 220 -0.42 22.01 -23.20
C SER A 220 0.68 21.88 -22.14
N PRO A 221 1.97 21.83 -22.52
CA PRO A 221 3.05 21.58 -21.57
C PRO A 221 3.38 22.84 -20.75
N SER A 222 3.41 22.72 -19.43
CA SER A 222 3.99 23.75 -18.56
C SER A 222 5.49 23.50 -18.37
N THR A 223 6.31 24.48 -18.71
CA THR A 223 7.73 24.54 -18.37
C THR A 223 7.88 24.97 -16.91
N SER A 224 7.97 24.02 -15.97
CA SER A 224 8.52 24.34 -14.65
C SER A 224 9.46 23.24 -14.18
N ALA A 225 10.69 23.66 -13.88
CA ALA A 225 11.74 22.83 -13.29
C ALA A 225 11.68 23.02 -11.76
N LEU A 226 10.76 22.30 -11.10
CA LEU A 226 10.74 22.12 -9.65
C LEU A 226 10.47 20.65 -9.31
N PRO A 227 11.07 20.12 -8.22
CA PRO A 227 11.07 18.70 -7.91
C PRO A 227 9.66 18.18 -7.62
N VAL A 228 9.39 16.98 -8.12
CA VAL A 228 8.09 16.33 -8.24
C VAL A 228 7.42 16.11 -6.88
N GLN A 229 6.25 16.73 -6.66
CA GLN A 229 5.31 16.41 -5.58
C GLN A 229 4.30 15.35 -6.05
N HIS A 230 4.15 14.27 -5.27
CA HIS A 230 3.08 13.26 -5.27
C HIS A 230 2.32 13.07 -6.59
N ARG A 231 2.82 12.18 -7.45
CA ARG A 231 2.08 11.71 -8.64
C ARG A 231 1.50 10.32 -8.38
N LEU A 232 0.25 10.12 -8.82
CA LEU A 232 -0.34 8.82 -9.12
C LEU A 232 0.28 8.29 -10.43
#